data_AF-A0A1F8RNA8-F1
#
_entry.id   AF-A0A1F8RNA8-F1
#
_cell.length_a   1.000
_cell.length_b   1.000
_cell.length_c   1.000
_cell.angle_alpha   90.00
_cell.angle_beta   90.00
_cell.angle_gamma   90.00
#
_symmetry.space_group_name_H-M   'P 1'
#
loop_
_entity.id
_entity.type
_entity.pdbx_description
1 polymer ?
#
loop_
_entity_poly.entity_id
_entity_poly.type
_entity_poly.pdbx_seq_one_letter_code
_entity_poly.pdbx_strand_id
1 'polypeptide(L)'
;MTDMEYDVVYVARSPARLQQDEFAEMVDELCNRRAREGWRLVSAVGDYGTNVTLGVWLILAREAEPRADEPRAGTDADEGVPRATAWDEVPLV
;
A
#
# COMPACT_ATOMS: atom_id res chain seq x y z
N MET A 1 7.39 -10.43 4.95
CA MET A 1 6.34 -9.41 4.86
C MET A 1 6.49 -8.80 3.49
N THR A 2 5.43 -8.74 2.68
CA THR A 2 5.51 -8.13 1.34
C THR A 2 5.57 -6.62 1.50
N ASP A 3 6.56 -5.98 0.86
CA ASP A 3 6.66 -4.53 0.85
C ASP A 3 5.48 -3.92 0.09
N MET A 4 4.97 -2.78 0.58
CA MET A 4 3.80 -2.10 0.03
C MET A 4 4.19 -0.69 -0.40
N GLU A 5 3.82 -0.33 -1.62
CA GLU A 5 3.87 1.04 -2.14
C GLU A 5 2.57 1.76 -1.79
N TYR A 6 2.66 3.04 -1.46
CA TYR A 6 1.52 3.91 -1.20
C TYR A 6 1.54 5.12 -2.12
N ASP A 7 0.36 5.54 -2.57
CA ASP A 7 0.16 6.77 -3.32
C ASP A 7 -1.04 7.53 -2.75
N VAL A 8 -0.99 8.85 -2.82
CA VAL A 8 -2.01 9.77 -2.32
C VAL A 8 -2.38 10.76 -3.40
N VAL A 9 -3.65 10.75 -3.81
CA VAL A 9 -4.17 11.62 -4.87
C VAL A 9 -5.29 12.48 -4.31
N TYR A 10 -5.26 13.78 -4.61
CA TYR A 10 -6.38 14.68 -4.34
C TYR A 10 -7.14 14.99 -5.62
N VAL A 11 -8.46 14.77 -5.61
CA VAL A 11 -9.35 15.17 -6.69
C VAL A 11 -10.18 16.35 -6.21
N ALA A 12 -9.87 17.54 -6.72
CA ALA A 12 -10.61 18.76 -6.39
C ALA A 12 -11.90 18.83 -7.22
N ARG A 13 -12.97 19.27 -6.58
CA ARG A 13 -14.23 19.65 -7.20
C ARG A 13 -14.40 21.17 -7.13
N SER A 14 -14.74 21.80 -8.24
CA SER A 14 -15.23 23.18 -8.23
C SER A 14 -16.76 23.16 -8.17
N PRO A 15 -17.41 23.51 -7.03
CA PRO A 15 -18.87 23.43 -6.92
C PRO A 15 -19.60 24.37 -7.87
N ALA A 16 -18.94 25.43 -8.33
CA ALA A 16 -19.50 26.40 -9.28
C ALA A 16 -19.50 25.92 -10.74
N ARG A 17 -18.75 24.85 -11.05
CA ARG A 17 -18.52 24.40 -12.44
C ARG A 17 -18.78 22.92 -12.67
N LEU A 18 -18.78 22.10 -11.61
CA LEU A 18 -18.85 20.66 -11.71
C LEU A 18 -19.97 20.12 -10.83
N GLN A 19 -20.91 19.40 -11.44
CA GLN A 19 -21.99 18.75 -10.71
C GLN A 19 -21.45 17.62 -9.85
N GLN A 20 -22.23 17.18 -8.87
CA GLN A 20 -21.79 16.13 -7.96
C GLN A 20 -21.64 14.78 -8.67
N ASP A 21 -22.55 14.47 -9.59
CA ASP A 21 -22.53 13.21 -10.35
C ASP A 21 -21.33 13.16 -11.31
N GLU A 22 -21.08 14.26 -12.04
CA GLU A 22 -19.89 14.41 -12.89
C GLU A 22 -18.58 14.26 -12.10
N PHE A 23 -18.53 14.81 -10.88
CA PHE A 23 -17.39 14.63 -9.99
C PHE A 23 -17.23 13.17 -9.55
N ALA A 24 -18.34 12.48 -9.23
CA ALA A 24 -18.31 11.07 -8.85
C ALA A 24 -17.80 10.20 -10.00
N GLU A 25 -18.22 10.47 -11.24
CA GLU A 25 -17.72 9.80 -12.44
C GLU A 25 -16.21 10.01 -12.61
N MET A 26 -15.70 11.23 -12.42
CA MET A 26 -14.25 11.49 -12.49
C MET A 26 -13.44 10.72 -11.44
N VAL A 27 -13.97 10.61 -10.21
CA VAL A 27 -13.33 9.84 -9.13
C VAL A 27 -13.36 8.35 -9.46
N ASP A 28 -14.48 7.84 -9.97
CA ASP A 28 -14.63 6.44 -10.37
C ASP A 28 -13.68 6.08 -11.53
N GLU A 29 -13.59 6.92 -12.57
CA GLU A 29 -12.65 6.74 -13.68
C GLU A 29 -11.19 6.70 -13.21
N LEU A 30 -10.81 7.58 -12.26
CA LEU A 30 -9.47 7.60 -11.69
C LEU A 30 -9.20 6.31 -10.91
N CYS A 31 -10.11 5.89 -10.03
CA CYS A 31 -9.98 4.65 -9.26
C CYS A 31 -9.87 3.43 -10.18
N ASN A 32 -10.71 3.35 -11.21
CA ASN A 32 -10.69 2.25 -12.17
C ASN A 32 -9.41 2.23 -13.01
N ARG A 33 -8.84 3.40 -13.35
CA ARG A 33 -7.54 3.48 -14.02
C ARG A 33 -6.42 2.97 -13.12
N ARG A 34 -6.38 3.44 -11.87
CA ARG A 34 -5.39 3.00 -10.86
C ARG A 34 -5.50 1.51 -10.56
N ALA A 35 -6.71 0.96 -10.52
CA ALA A 35 -6.95 -0.48 -10.35
C ALA A 35 -6.32 -1.31 -11.47
N ARG A 36 -6.38 -0.86 -12.73
CA ARG A 36 -5.71 -1.53 -13.86
C ARG A 36 -4.18 -1.51 -13.76
N GLU A 37 -3.62 -0.52 -13.07
CA GLU A 37 -2.19 -0.38 -12.77
C GLU A 37 -1.76 -1.16 -11.51
N GLY A 38 -2.69 -1.92 -10.90
CA GLY A 38 -2.46 -2.77 -9.73
C GLY A 38 -2.70 -2.08 -8.38
N TRP A 39 -3.09 -0.81 -8.37
CA TRP A 39 -3.38 -0.09 -7.12
C TRP A 39 -4.73 -0.48 -6.55
N ARG A 40 -4.82 -0.57 -5.22
CA ARG A 40 -6.07 -0.80 -4.48
C ARG A 40 -6.38 0.44 -3.66
N LEU A 41 -7.63 0.89 -3.71
CA LEU A 41 -8.10 1.97 -2.83
C LEU A 41 -8.17 1.44 -1.40
N VAL A 42 -7.43 2.09 -0.51
CA VAL A 42 -7.38 1.77 0.93
C VAL A 42 -8.32 2.67 1.71
N SER A 43 -8.35 3.96 1.37
CA SER A 43 -9.18 4.94 2.06
C SER A 43 -9.55 6.10 1.13
N ALA A 44 -10.72 6.68 1.38
CA ALA A 44 -11.16 7.91 0.76
C ALA A 44 -11.62 8.88 1.84
N VAL A 45 -11.10 10.10 1.82
CA VAL A 45 -11.42 11.16 2.80
C VAL A 45 -11.97 12.36 2.05
N GLY A 46 -13.25 12.66 2.26
CA GLY A 46 -13.89 13.81 1.63
C GLY A 46 -13.44 15.13 2.25
N ASP A 47 -13.18 16.11 1.40
CA ASP A 47 -13.08 17.52 1.79
C ASP A 47 -14.46 18.16 1.61
N TYR A 48 -15.06 18.60 2.71
CA TYR A 48 -16.42 19.11 2.74
C TYR A 48 -16.43 20.57 3.17
N GLY A 49 -17.05 21.42 2.35
CA GLY A 49 -17.47 22.76 2.74
C GLY A 49 -18.79 22.73 3.53
N THR A 50 -19.33 23.90 3.84
CA THR A 50 -20.53 24.05 4.69
C THR A 50 -21.73 23.21 4.23
N ASN A 51 -21.90 22.94 2.92
CA ASN A 51 -23.01 22.13 2.38
C ASN A 51 -22.65 21.34 1.10
N VAL A 52 -21.38 21.26 0.72
CA VAL A 52 -20.96 20.65 -0.56
C VAL A 52 -19.62 19.96 -0.43
N THR A 53 -19.42 18.86 -1.17
CA THR A 53 -18.09 18.25 -1.34
C THR A 53 -17.22 19.15 -2.22
N LEU A 54 -16.04 19.51 -1.73
CA LEU A 54 -15.02 20.31 -2.41
C LEU A 54 -13.91 19.45 -3.02
N GLY A 55 -13.81 18.20 -2.60
CA GLY A 55 -12.87 17.24 -3.19
C GLY A 55 -12.80 15.96 -2.38
N VAL A 56 -11.88 15.08 -2.76
CA VAL A 56 -11.60 13.84 -2.05
C VAL A 56 -10.11 13.51 -2.11
N TRP A 57 -9.57 13.09 -0.98
CA TRP A 57 -8.27 12.44 -0.89
C TRP A 57 -8.44 10.93 -1.05
N LEU A 58 -7.70 10.34 -1.98
CA LEU A 58 -7.68 8.91 -2.25
C LEU A 58 -6.32 8.35 -1.83
N ILE A 59 -6.33 7.39 -0.92
CA ILE A 59 -5.15 6.68 -0.46
C ILE A 59 -5.15 5.31 -1.13
N LEU A 60 -4.10 5.05 -1.91
CA LEU A 60 -3.95 3.86 -2.73
C LEU A 60 -2.75 3.06 -2.24
N ALA A 61 -2.82 1.74 -2.36
CA ALA A 61 -1.70 0.86 -2.07
C ALA A 61 -1.53 -0.21 -3.15
N ARG A 62 -0.30 -0.63 -3.39
CA ARG A 62 0.05 -1.71 -4.31
C ARG A 62 1.20 -2.52 -3.72
N GLU A 63 1.24 -3.82 -4.00
CA GLU A 63 2.41 -4.63 -3.65
C GLU A 63 3.63 -4.10 -4.41
N ALA A 64 4.74 -3.87 -3.69
CA ALA A 64 5.99 -3.46 -4.32
C ALA A 64 6.49 -4.59 -5.21
N GLU A 65 6.93 -4.27 -6.42
CA GLU A 65 7.65 -5.25 -7.22
C GLU A 65 8.95 -5.61 -6.48
N PRO A 66 9.29 -6.91 -6.37
CA PRO A 66 10.52 -7.32 -5.71
C PRO A 66 11.70 -6.65 -6.43
N ARG A 67 12.48 -5.85 -5.68
CA ARG A 67 13.70 -5.24 -6.21
C ARG A 67 14.60 -6.33 -6.75
N ALA A 68 15.05 -6.18 -8.00
CA ALA A 68 15.93 -7.14 -8.67
C ALA A 68 17.26 -7.40 -7.92
N ASP A 69 17.63 -6.52 -6.99
CA ASP A 69 18.85 -6.61 -6.18
C ASP A 69 18.66 -7.22 -4.79
N GLU A 70 17.45 -7.67 -4.42
CA GLU A 70 17.31 -8.44 -3.18
C GLU A 70 17.79 -9.88 -3.42
N PRO A 71 18.83 -10.35 -2.70
CA PRO A 71 19.20 -11.74 -2.76
C PRO A 71 18.00 -12.53 -2.22
N ARG A 72 17.31 -13.23 -3.13
CA ARG A 72 16.35 -14.26 -2.75
C ARG A 72 17.14 -15.25 -1.91
N ALA A 73 16.98 -15.18 -0.60
CA ALA A 73 17.40 -16.25 0.28
C ALA A 73 16.59 -17.47 -0.17
N GLY A 74 17.18 -18.29 -1.03
CA GLY A 74 16.73 -19.64 -1.24
C GLY A 74 16.84 -20.29 0.13
N THR A 75 15.71 -20.45 0.81
CA THR A 75 15.63 -21.36 1.93
C THR A 75 15.89 -22.74 1.33
N ASP A 76 17.14 -23.17 1.41
CA ASP A 76 17.51 -24.58 1.31
C ASP A 76 16.69 -25.28 2.39
N ALA A 77 15.59 -25.88 1.96
CA ALA A 77 14.74 -26.69 2.79
C ALA A 77 15.33 -28.11 2.84
N ASP A 78 16.62 -28.25 3.17
CA ASP A 78 17.23 -29.50 3.63
C ASP A 78 18.69 -29.28 4.07
N GLU A 79 18.93 -28.71 5.25
CA GLU A 79 20.13 -29.11 6.00
C GLU A 79 19.90 -28.99 7.51
N GLY A 80 20.24 -30.06 8.20
CA GLY A 80 19.69 -30.44 9.50
C GLY A 80 19.89 -29.40 10.60
N VAL A 81 18.78 -29.11 11.29
CA VAL A 81 18.75 -28.35 12.55
C VAL A 81 19.78 -28.94 13.53
N PRO A 82 20.85 -28.19 13.89
CA PRO A 82 21.70 -28.60 14.99
C PRO A 82 20.87 -28.45 16.27
N ARG A 83 20.64 -29.56 16.97
CA ARG A 83 20.07 -29.54 18.32
C ARG A 83 20.93 -28.68 19.22
N ALA A 84 20.29 -27.75 19.94
CA ALA A 84 20.90 -26.93 20.96
C ALA A 84 21.74 -27.77 21.92
N THR A 85 23.05 -27.52 21.98
CA THR A 85 23.89 -27.96 23.08
C THR A 85 23.73 -26.99 24.24
N ALA A 86 23.44 -27.55 25.40
CA ALA A 86 23.32 -26.88 26.68
C ALA A 86 24.55 -25.99 26.96
N TRP A 87 24.27 -24.81 27.50
CA TRP A 87 25.25 -24.02 28.24
C TRP A 87 25.38 -24.64 29.62
N ASP A 88 26.58 -25.11 29.97
CA ASP A 88 27.14 -25.43 31.32
C ASP A 88 28.29 -26.43 31.07
N GLU A 89 29.56 -26.28 31.49
CA GLU A 89 30.25 -25.40 32.43
C GLU A 89 31.71 -25.22 31.94
N VAL A 90 32.34 -24.10 32.30
CA VAL A 90 33.77 -23.84 32.08
C VAL A 90 34.57 -24.43 33.24
N PRO A 91 35.61 -25.27 33.03
CA PRO A 91 36.66 -25.43 34.02
C PRO A 91 37.86 -24.53 33.67
N LEU A 92 38.15 -23.60 34.57
CA LEU A 92 39.42 -22.92 34.69
C LEU A 92 40.50 -23.91 35.13
N VAL A 93 41.56 -24.09 34.34
CA VAL A 93 42.95 -24.22 34.82
C VAL A 93 43.89 -23.60 33.80
#